data_AF-A0A355YM88-F1
#
_entry.id   AF-A0A355YM88-F1
#
_cell.length_a   1.000
_cell.length_b   1.000
_cell.length_c   1.000
_cell.angle_alpha   90.00
_cell.angle_beta   90.00
_cell.angle_gamma   90.00
#
_symmetry.space_group_name_H-M   'P 1'
#
loop_
_entity.id
_entity.type
_entity.pdbx_description
1 polymer ?
#
loop_
_entity_poly.entity_id
_entity_poly.type
_entity_poly.pdbx_seq_one_letter_code
_entity_poly.pdbx_strand_id
1 'polypeptide(L)'
;PGNIGGADRIKAVVDAARERNVPIRVGVNSGSLEKELVEKYHGVTAEGLVESALDKVKIIEDLGYDNLVVSIKSSNVCMCARAHELIAEKTAHPLHVGITEAGTLFSGNIKSA
;
A
#
# COMPACT_ATOMS: atom_id res chain seq x y z
N PRO A 1 2.56 -8.06 0.22
CA PRO A 1 1.96 -9.39 -0.05
C PRO A 1 1.94 -9.79 -1.53
N GLY A 2 1.51 -8.90 -2.44
CA GLY A 2 1.25 -9.24 -3.85
C GLY A 2 2.38 -9.96 -4.61
N ASN A 3 3.65 -9.67 -4.30
CA ASN A 3 4.81 -10.25 -5.00
C ASN A 3 5.55 -11.35 -4.22
N ILE A 4 5.10 -11.70 -3.00
CA ILE A 4 5.78 -12.69 -2.13
C ILE A 4 5.48 -14.14 -2.60
N GLY A 5 4.39 -14.33 -3.33
CA GLY A 5 3.89 -15.63 -3.78
C GLY A 5 2.68 -16.08 -2.96
N GLY A 6 2.55 -17.39 -2.75
CA GLY A 6 1.39 -17.98 -2.08
C GLY A 6 1.29 -17.69 -0.57
N ALA A 7 0.13 -18.03 0.01
CA ALA A 7 -0.21 -17.80 1.41
C ALA A 7 0.85 -18.33 2.39
N ASP A 8 1.43 -19.50 2.12
CA ASP A 8 2.45 -20.10 2.98
C ASP A 8 3.70 -19.22 3.12
N ARG A 9 4.10 -18.54 2.05
CA ARG A 9 5.26 -17.62 2.07
C ARG A 9 4.94 -16.34 2.82
N ILE A 10 3.72 -15.83 2.68
CA ILE A 10 3.26 -14.67 3.45
C ILE A 10 3.26 -15.03 4.93
N LYS A 11 2.72 -16.19 5.29
CA LYS A 11 2.72 -16.70 6.66
C LYS A 11 4.13 -16.83 7.23
N ALA A 12 5.08 -17.38 6.47
CA ALA A 12 6.46 -17.49 6.92
C ALA A 12 7.10 -16.12 7.24
N VAL A 13 6.81 -15.09 6.43
CA VAL A 13 7.28 -13.72 6.69
C VAL A 13 6.61 -13.14 7.94
N VAL A 14 5.30 -13.32 8.09
CA VAL A 14 4.54 -12.84 9.25
C VAL A 14 5.01 -13.51 10.54
N ASP A 15 5.22 -14.82 10.53
CA ASP A 15 5.73 -15.57 11.68
C ASP A 15 7.12 -15.05 12.10
N ALA A 16 8.03 -14.86 11.14
CA ALA A 16 9.38 -14.35 11.40
C ALA A 16 9.37 -12.91 11.95
N ALA A 17 8.47 -12.05 11.45
CA ALA A 17 8.29 -10.69 11.92
C ALA A 17 7.69 -10.66 13.34
N ARG A 18 6.71 -11.51 13.62
CA ARG A 18 6.07 -11.64 14.93
C ARG A 18 7.05 -12.11 16.00
N GLU A 19 7.84 -13.14 15.72
CA GLU A 19 8.89 -13.65 16.63
C GLU A 19 9.87 -12.56 17.09
N ARG A 20 10.14 -11.57 16.21
CA ARG A 20 11.12 -10.50 16.44
C ARG A 20 10.49 -9.15 16.78
N ASN A 21 9.15 -9.10 16.84
CA ASN A 21 8.38 -7.86 16.98
C ASN A 21 8.79 -6.76 15.99
N VAL A 22 8.97 -7.11 14.70
CA VAL A 22 9.41 -6.18 13.65
C VAL A 22 8.24 -5.75 12.77
N PRO A 23 7.93 -4.45 12.67
CA PRO A 23 6.79 -3.97 11.90
C PRO A 23 6.90 -4.33 10.42
N ILE A 24 5.76 -4.64 9.78
CA ILE A 24 5.68 -4.88 8.33
C ILE A 24 5.04 -3.68 7.65
N ARG A 25 5.73 -3.10 6.66
CA ARG A 25 5.13 -2.09 5.78
C ARG A 25 4.41 -2.74 4.59
N VAL A 26 3.09 -2.58 4.51
CA VAL A 26 2.26 -3.01 3.39
C VAL A 26 2.18 -1.88 2.37
N GLY A 27 2.80 -2.09 1.20
CA GLY A 27 2.88 -1.09 0.13
C GLY A 27 2.03 -1.44 -1.09
N VAL A 28 1.34 -0.44 -1.64
CA VAL A 28 0.66 -0.47 -2.94
C VAL A 28 1.17 0.68 -3.81
N ASN A 29 1.32 0.42 -5.11
CA ASN A 29 1.77 1.40 -6.10
C ASN A 29 0.77 1.44 -7.27
N SER A 30 0.44 2.64 -7.75
CA SER A 30 -0.45 2.84 -8.90
C SER A 30 0.02 2.14 -10.18
N GLY A 31 1.33 1.99 -10.37
CA GLY A 31 1.89 1.30 -11.55
C GLY A 31 1.74 -0.23 -11.53
N SER A 32 1.35 -0.82 -10.39
CA SER A 32 1.25 -2.27 -10.22
C SER A 32 -0.06 -2.69 -9.54
N LEU A 33 -1.14 -1.92 -9.77
CA LEU A 33 -2.46 -2.27 -9.29
C LEU A 33 -2.94 -3.58 -9.95
N GLU A 34 -3.59 -4.44 -9.17
CA GLU A 34 -4.13 -5.71 -9.65
C GLU A 34 -5.11 -5.51 -10.81
N LYS A 35 -5.08 -6.41 -11.80
CA LYS A 35 -5.90 -6.31 -13.02
C LYS A 35 -7.38 -6.32 -12.70
N GLU A 36 -7.78 -7.16 -11.74
CA GLU A 36 -9.16 -7.30 -11.29
C GLU A 36 -9.68 -5.98 -10.69
N LEU A 37 -8.83 -5.24 -9.98
CA LEU A 37 -9.17 -3.93 -9.44
C LEU A 37 -9.20 -2.86 -10.54
N VAL A 38 -8.26 -2.90 -11.49
CA VAL A 38 -8.30 -2.01 -12.66
C VAL A 38 -9.59 -2.20 -13.45
N GLU A 39 -10.01 -3.45 -13.68
CA GLU A 39 -11.26 -3.78 -14.36
C GLU A 39 -12.48 -3.32 -13.56
N LYS A 40 -12.52 -3.62 -12.25
CA LYS A 40 -13.60 -3.23 -11.33
C LYS A 40 -13.81 -1.71 -11.27
N TYR A 41 -12.73 -0.95 -11.27
CA TYR A 41 -12.76 0.51 -11.14
C TYR A 41 -12.64 1.25 -12.48
N HIS A 42 -12.67 0.52 -13.61
CA HIS A 42 -12.52 1.08 -14.95
C HIS A 42 -11.25 1.93 -15.14
N GLY A 43 -10.15 1.53 -14.50
CA GLY A 43 -8.87 2.21 -14.53
C GLY A 43 -8.14 2.19 -13.18
N VAL A 44 -7.00 2.87 -13.13
CA VAL A 44 -6.27 3.09 -11.88
C VAL A 44 -6.90 4.28 -11.14
N THR A 45 -7.57 4.01 -10.03
CA THR A 45 -8.29 5.00 -9.22
C THR A 45 -7.76 5.03 -7.78
N ALA A 46 -8.06 6.09 -7.04
CA ALA A 46 -7.71 6.18 -5.63
C ALA A 46 -8.41 5.09 -4.81
N GLU A 47 -9.67 4.82 -5.12
CA GLU A 47 -10.50 3.78 -4.51
C GLU A 47 -9.91 2.38 -4.76
N GLY A 48 -9.48 2.10 -5.99
CA GLY A 48 -8.83 0.83 -6.32
C GLY A 48 -7.51 0.63 -5.56
N LEU A 49 -6.72 1.70 -5.38
CA LEU A 49 -5.49 1.65 -4.60
C LEU A 49 -5.75 1.43 -3.11
N VAL A 50 -6.79 2.06 -2.56
CA VAL A 50 -7.21 1.88 -1.17
C VAL A 50 -7.71 0.46 -0.94
N GLU A 51 -8.56 -0.07 -1.82
CA GLU A 51 -9.03 -1.46 -1.74
C GLU A 51 -7.87 -2.45 -1.80
N SER A 52 -6.97 -2.27 -2.78
CA SER A 52 -5.73 -3.06 -2.92
C SER A 52 -4.89 -3.08 -1.64
N ALA A 53 -4.80 -1.94 -0.93
CA ALA A 53 -4.03 -1.82 0.30
C ALA A 53 -4.72 -2.53 1.46
N LEU A 54 -6.03 -2.32 1.63
CA LEU A 54 -6.82 -2.93 2.70
C LEU A 54 -6.92 -4.45 2.54
N ASP A 55 -7.09 -4.97 1.33
CA ASP A 55 -7.07 -6.41 1.06
C ASP A 55 -5.75 -7.05 1.49
N LYS A 56 -4.63 -6.39 1.21
CA LYS A 56 -3.30 -6.86 1.60
C LYS A 56 -3.05 -6.78 3.10
N VAL A 57 -3.56 -5.73 3.76
CA VAL A 57 -3.52 -5.60 5.21
C VAL A 57 -4.31 -6.73 5.85
N LYS A 58 -5.54 -6.96 5.37
CA LYS A 58 -6.43 -8.00 5.88
C LYS A 58 -5.80 -9.39 5.80
N ILE A 59 -5.07 -9.72 4.74
CA ILE A 59 -4.35 -11.01 4.63
C ILE A 59 -3.38 -11.21 5.82
N ILE A 60 -2.69 -10.15 6.26
CA ILE A 60 -1.73 -10.24 7.37
C ILE A 60 -2.45 -10.23 8.72
N GLU A 61 -3.51 -9.44 8.86
CA GLU A 61 -4.36 -9.42 10.05
C GLU A 61 -5.05 -10.77 10.28
N ASP A 62 -5.53 -11.43 9.22
CA ASP A 62 -6.12 -12.77 9.27
C ASP A 62 -5.10 -13.84 9.73
N LEU A 63 -3.79 -13.56 9.63
CA LEU A 63 -2.70 -14.38 10.18
C LEU A 63 -2.35 -14.01 11.64
N GLY A 64 -3.09 -13.09 12.25
CA GLY A 64 -2.94 -12.66 13.64
C GLY A 64 -1.77 -11.71 13.87
N TYR A 65 -1.49 -10.81 12.92
CA TYR A 65 -0.43 -9.80 13.06
C TYR A 65 -0.91 -8.41 12.61
N ASP A 66 -0.74 -7.42 13.50
CA ASP A 66 -1.29 -6.07 13.37
C ASP A 66 -0.24 -4.95 13.53
N ASN A 67 1.03 -5.28 13.82
CA ASN A 67 2.11 -4.31 13.86
C ASN A 67 2.53 -3.93 12.42
N LEU A 68 1.68 -3.10 11.79
CA LEU A 68 1.72 -2.77 10.37
C LEU A 68 1.88 -1.28 10.13
N VAL A 69 2.44 -0.93 8.98
CA VAL A 69 2.43 0.42 8.41
C VAL A 69 1.90 0.32 6.99
N VAL A 70 0.97 1.19 6.58
CA VAL A 70 0.40 1.16 5.24
C VAL A 70 1.01 2.27 4.39
N SER A 71 1.30 1.98 3.13
CA SER A 71 1.73 3.01 2.17
C SER A 71 1.05 2.82 0.83
N ILE A 72 0.47 3.91 0.31
CA ILE A 72 -0.03 3.98 -1.06
C ILE A 72 0.85 4.98 -1.80
N LYS A 73 1.35 4.65 -2.99
CA LYS A 73 2.16 5.57 -3.79
C LYS A 73 1.60 5.71 -5.19
N SER A 74 1.59 6.93 -5.69
CA SER A 74 1.33 7.23 -7.09
C SER A 74 2.28 8.32 -7.58
N SER A 75 2.55 8.32 -8.89
CA SER A 75 3.26 9.42 -9.56
C SER A 75 2.33 10.59 -9.89
N ASN A 76 1.00 10.42 -9.77
CA ASN A 76 0.03 11.49 -9.84
C ASN A 76 -0.23 12.01 -8.42
N VAL A 77 0.10 13.28 -8.16
CA VAL A 77 0.00 13.90 -6.82
C VAL A 77 -1.44 13.92 -6.32
N CYS A 78 -2.40 14.33 -7.15
CA CYS A 78 -3.81 14.40 -6.77
C CYS A 78 -4.39 13.02 -6.43
N MET A 79 -4.04 11.99 -7.22
CA MET A 79 -4.45 10.62 -6.92
C MET A 79 -3.83 10.12 -5.61
N CYS A 80 -2.54 10.41 -5.39
CA CYS A 80 -1.86 10.02 -4.17
C CYS A 80 -2.47 10.67 -2.93
N ALA A 81 -2.73 11.98 -2.98
CA ALA A 81 -3.39 12.71 -1.89
C ALA A 81 -4.78 12.13 -1.62
N ARG A 82 -5.60 11.95 -2.66
CA ARG A 82 -6.95 11.40 -2.52
C ARG A 82 -6.96 10.00 -1.93
N ALA A 83 -6.04 9.13 -2.33
CA ALA A 83 -5.94 7.79 -1.77
C ALA A 83 -5.57 7.80 -0.28
N HIS A 84 -4.71 8.73 0.16
CA HIS A 84 -4.36 8.87 1.58
C HIS A 84 -5.52 9.41 2.42
N GLU A 85 -6.27 10.39 1.92
CA GLU A 85 -7.50 10.86 2.56
C GLU A 85 -8.48 9.70 2.76
N LEU A 86 -8.74 8.93 1.69
CA LEU A 86 -9.70 7.83 1.71
C LEU A 86 -9.29 6.70 2.66
N ILE A 87 -8.00 6.34 2.70
CA ILE A 87 -7.55 5.24 3.58
C ILE A 87 -7.48 5.67 5.04
N ALA A 88 -7.21 6.95 5.34
CA ALA A 88 -7.18 7.46 6.71
C ALA A 88 -8.54 7.32 7.42
N GLU A 89 -9.65 7.31 6.68
CA GLU A 89 -10.99 7.05 7.22
C GLU A 89 -11.29 5.55 7.44
N LYS A 90 -10.45 4.66 6.91
CA LYS A 90 -10.72 3.20 6.84
C LYS A 90 -9.76 2.34 7.65
N THR A 91 -8.66 2.90 8.16
CA THR A 91 -7.69 2.16 8.97
C THR A 91 -7.11 3.04 10.07
N ALA A 92 -6.78 2.42 11.20
CA ALA A 92 -6.03 3.05 12.28
C ALA A 92 -4.51 2.84 12.15
N HIS A 93 -4.06 2.03 11.18
CA HIS A 93 -2.64 1.78 10.97
C HIS A 93 -1.92 3.06 10.53
N PRO A 94 -0.68 3.30 11.00
CA PRO A 94 0.13 4.42 10.54
C PRO A 94 0.30 4.44 9.02
N LEU A 95 0.25 5.63 8.43
CA LEU A 95 0.41 5.84 7.00
C LEU A 95 1.80 6.39 6.68
N HIS A 96 2.53 5.69 5.80
CA HIS A 96 3.78 6.17 5.23
C HIS A 96 3.52 6.82 3.87
N VAL A 97 3.53 8.16 3.87
CA VAL A 97 3.20 9.01 2.72
C VAL A 97 4.41 9.21 1.81
N GLY A 98 4.20 9.20 0.50
CA GLY A 98 5.20 9.65 -0.46
C GLY A 98 4.77 9.50 -1.91
N ILE A 99 5.26 10.41 -2.75
CA ILE A 99 5.10 10.37 -4.21
C ILE A 99 6.16 9.44 -4.80
N THR A 100 5.78 8.58 -5.76
CA THR A 100 6.76 7.80 -6.54
C THR A 100 7.13 8.53 -7.82
N GLU A 101 8.32 8.25 -8.36
CA GLU A 101 8.77 8.80 -9.66
C GLU A 101 8.59 10.32 -9.72
N ALA A 102 9.15 11.01 -8.71
CA ALA A 102 8.98 12.45 -8.55
C ALA A 102 9.73 13.26 -9.63
N GLY A 103 10.75 12.67 -10.26
CA GLY A 103 11.53 13.30 -11.32
C GLY A 103 12.98 13.58 -10.90
N THR A 104 13.62 14.54 -11.56
CA THR A 104 14.99 14.98 -11.25
C THR A 104 15.03 15.79 -9.96
N LEU A 105 16.22 16.16 -9.45
CA LEU A 105 16.36 16.93 -8.20
C LEU A 105 15.42 18.13 -8.10
N PHE A 106 15.33 18.94 -9.16
CA PHE A 106 14.48 20.14 -9.15
C PHE A 106 12.99 19.81 -9.22
N SER A 107 12.55 19.02 -10.21
CA SER A 107 11.13 18.70 -10.40
C SER A 107 10.60 17.77 -9.31
N GLY A 108 11.43 16.86 -8.81
CA GLY A 108 11.12 15.95 -7.72
C GLY A 108 10.91 16.66 -6.39
N ASN A 109 11.71 17.68 -6.09
CA ASN A 109 11.52 18.51 -4.90
C ASN A 109 10.18 19.25 -4.95
N ILE A 110 9.81 19.82 -6.11
CA ILE A 110 8.53 20.53 -6.28
C ILE A 110 7.36 19.55 -6.20
N LYS A 111 7.45 18.39 -6.85
CA LYS A 111 6.36 17.41 -6.91
C LYS A 111 6.13 16.68 -5.58
N SER A 112 7.15 16.61 -4.73
CA SER A 112 7.07 15.93 -3.43
C SER A 112 6.72 16.85 -2.26
N ALA A 113 6.90 18.16 -2.41
CA ALA A 113 6.56 19.19 -1.42
C ALA A 113 5.08 19.58 -1.49
#